data_AF-A0A7Y4Y9L2-F1
#
_entry.id   AF-A0A7Y4Y9L2-F1
#
_cell.length_a   1.000
_cell.length_b   1.000
_cell.length_c   1.000
_cell.angle_alpha   90.00
_cell.angle_beta   90.00
_cell.angle_gamma   90.00
#
_symmetry.space_group_name_H-M   'P 1'
#
loop_
_entity.id
_entity.type
_entity.pdbx_description
1 polymer ?
#
loop_
_entity_poly.entity_id
_entity_poly.type
_entity_poly.pdbx_seq_one_letter_code
_entity_poly.pdbx_strand_id
1 'polypeptide(L)'
;MKPSLPKSAGKALLLLSVCFLLLSKSNAQAFIFGNEKIKFEAGLNFGPSFFLGDLGGNAGKGKNNLKDLNLEFTKLMKGAYITMYPNKWVGLRLAASLTYLEGDDATINTNGIDELWRKQRNLDFRTNVWEVNGAVEIFPTMIFSNDPENEPRLRPYGLIGAGVFHFNPQGSLKAANGDKIWYDLHKLRTEGQGMAEYPYSKPYQLTQMNVLYGGGLKYYLSDRVNIGAEFLYRKTFTDYIDDVSQKYIDPRNFAKYLPAGDAALASRLYDKTIGIIYPGMTRWPEGTQRGDLKNKDTYFSVIAKVGFRLGPIYESSFARSAARQTRCPSVY
;
A
#
# COMPACT_ATOMS: atom_id res chain seq x y z
N MET A 1 44.01 -20.85 28.91
CA MET A 1 42.54 -20.93 28.76
C MET A 1 42.02 -19.54 28.46
N LYS A 2 41.40 -19.29 27.30
CA LYS A 2 40.78 -17.99 26.99
C LYS A 2 39.41 -17.93 27.70
N PRO A 3 39.11 -16.95 28.55
CA PRO A 3 37.81 -16.84 29.17
C PRO A 3 36.78 -16.47 28.09
N SER A 4 35.81 -17.36 27.85
CA SER A 4 34.69 -17.10 26.96
C SER A 4 33.65 -16.28 27.72
N LEU A 5 33.49 -15.01 27.34
CA LEU A 5 32.37 -14.19 27.81
C LEU A 5 31.04 -14.84 27.38
N PRO A 6 30.06 -14.99 28.29
CA PRO A 6 28.78 -15.60 27.97
C PRO A 6 28.03 -14.75 26.94
N LYS A 7 27.49 -15.38 25.89
CA LYS A 7 26.75 -14.73 24.78
C LYS A 7 25.58 -13.84 25.24
N SER A 8 25.11 -13.99 26.47
CA SER A 8 24.09 -13.13 27.10
C SER A 8 24.61 -11.74 27.44
N ALA A 9 25.86 -11.62 27.89
CA ALA A 9 26.47 -10.35 28.25
C ALA A 9 26.65 -9.44 27.02
N GLY A 10 27.01 -10.02 25.87
CA GLY A 10 27.12 -9.28 24.61
C GLY A 10 25.77 -8.73 24.11
N LYS A 11 24.68 -9.50 24.28
CA LYS A 11 23.33 -9.06 23.91
C LYS A 11 22.81 -7.95 24.83
N ALA A 12 23.10 -8.05 26.12
CA ALA A 12 22.74 -7.02 27.09
C ALA A 12 23.50 -5.70 26.83
N LEU A 13 24.79 -5.77 26.50
CA LEU A 13 25.59 -4.59 26.14
C LEU A 13 25.10 -3.91 24.85
N LEU A 14 24.66 -4.70 23.87
CA LEU A 14 24.13 -4.20 22.61
C LEU A 14 22.74 -3.58 22.76
N LEU A 15 21.90 -4.12 23.65
CA LEU A 15 20.63 -3.50 24.06
C LEU A 15 20.87 -2.19 24.83
N LEU A 16 21.85 -2.17 25.73
CA LEU A 16 22.21 -0.97 26.48
C LEU A 16 22.76 0.13 25.57
N SER A 17 23.58 -0.22 24.57
CA SER A 17 24.11 0.76 23.61
C SER A 17 23.03 1.30 22.67
N VAL A 18 22.09 0.46 22.25
CA VAL A 18 20.91 0.90 21.47
C VAL A 18 20.00 1.81 22.32
N CYS A 19 19.78 1.49 23.60
CA CYS A 19 19.04 2.38 24.51
C CYS A 19 19.76 3.71 24.76
N PHE A 20 21.10 3.73 24.84
CA PHE A 20 21.88 4.96 24.98
C PHE A 20 21.81 5.86 23.72
N LEU A 21 21.76 5.25 22.53
CA LEU A 21 21.54 5.97 21.27
C LEU A 21 20.11 6.54 21.18
N LEU A 22 19.11 5.87 21.74
CA LEU A 22 17.72 6.35 21.78
C LEU A 22 17.47 7.44 22.85
N LEU A 23 18.28 7.48 23.91
CA LEU A 23 18.21 8.48 24.99
C LEU A 23 19.11 9.70 24.77
N SER A 24 19.92 9.69 23.71
CA SER A 24 20.71 10.84 23.30
C SER A 24 19.76 11.95 22.86
N LYS A 25 19.71 13.06 23.61
CA LYS A 25 19.11 14.30 23.12
C LYS A 25 19.95 14.81 21.95
N SER A 26 19.64 14.34 20.75
CA SER A 26 20.17 14.92 19.52
C SER A 26 19.58 16.32 19.38
N ASN A 27 20.42 17.34 19.57
CA ASN A 27 20.13 18.66 19.04
C ASN A 27 20.26 18.57 17.52
N ALA A 28 19.22 18.08 16.85
CA ALA A 28 19.12 18.07 15.39
C ALA A 28 18.90 19.49 14.87
N GLN A 29 19.89 20.36 15.06
CA GLN A 29 19.96 21.68 14.45
C GLN A 29 20.42 21.54 13.00
N ALA A 30 19.60 20.92 12.15
CA ALA A 30 19.77 20.93 10.70
C ALA A 30 18.50 20.53 9.91
N PHE A 31 17.30 20.65 10.47
CA PHE A 31 16.20 21.15 9.64
C PHE A 31 16.31 22.67 9.73
N ILE A 32 17.17 23.23 8.89
CA ILE A 32 17.22 24.68 8.67
C ILE A 32 15.85 25.01 8.10
N PHE A 33 14.92 25.39 8.98
CA PHE A 33 13.85 26.32 8.65
C PHE A 33 14.59 27.57 8.18
N GLY A 34 14.88 27.65 6.89
CA GLY A 34 15.52 28.82 6.33
C GLY A 34 14.64 30.04 6.57
N ASN A 35 15.17 31.23 6.33
CA ASN A 35 14.38 32.47 6.28
C ASN A 35 13.22 32.45 5.24
N GLU A 36 12.94 31.32 4.60
CA GLU A 36 11.82 31.11 3.69
C GLU A 36 10.52 30.89 4.48
N LYS A 37 9.45 31.60 4.10
CA LYS A 37 8.12 31.42 4.68
C LYS A 37 7.63 29.99 4.36
N ILE A 38 7.35 29.20 5.41
CA ILE A 38 6.80 27.84 5.29
C ILE A 38 5.52 27.88 4.44
N LYS A 39 5.49 27.08 3.38
CA LYS A 39 4.32 26.97 2.49
C LYS A 39 3.53 25.72 2.83
N PHE A 40 2.21 25.82 2.83
CA PHE A 40 1.32 24.67 2.99
C PHE A 40 0.59 24.40 1.67
N GLU A 41 0.32 23.13 1.39
CA GLU A 41 -0.49 22.68 0.28
C GLU A 41 -1.48 21.65 0.79
N ALA A 42 -2.75 21.77 0.40
CA ALA A 42 -3.75 20.74 0.63
C ALA A 42 -4.35 20.31 -0.70
N GLY A 43 -4.66 19.04 -0.84
CA GLY A 43 -5.12 18.51 -2.12
C GLY A 43 -5.84 17.18 -2.04
N LEU A 44 -6.31 16.76 -3.21
CA LEU A 44 -6.99 15.49 -3.42
C LEU A 44 -6.14 14.59 -4.32
N ASN A 45 -6.20 13.30 -4.03
CA ASN A 45 -5.53 12.23 -4.75
C ASN A 45 -6.58 11.28 -5.31
N PHE A 46 -6.47 10.92 -6.57
CA PHE A 46 -7.33 9.92 -7.19
C PHE A 46 -6.55 9.13 -8.22
N GLY A 47 -6.86 7.85 -8.39
CA GLY A 47 -6.26 7.09 -9.48
C GLY A 47 -6.35 5.58 -9.30
N PRO A 48 -5.94 4.83 -10.33
CA PRO A 48 -5.96 3.38 -10.28
C PRO A 48 -5.00 2.82 -9.22
N SER A 49 -5.40 1.72 -8.60
CA SER A 49 -4.55 0.89 -7.74
C SER A 49 -4.52 -0.55 -8.20
N PHE A 50 -3.38 -1.18 -7.99
CA PHE A 50 -3.06 -2.51 -8.49
C PHE A 50 -2.46 -3.36 -7.37
N PHE A 51 -3.03 -4.54 -7.19
CA PHE A 51 -2.54 -5.53 -6.24
C PHE A 51 -1.48 -6.42 -6.87
N LEU A 52 -0.44 -6.75 -6.10
CA LEU A 52 0.63 -7.67 -6.44
C LEU A 52 0.82 -8.63 -5.26
N GLY A 53 0.12 -9.75 -5.31
CA GLY A 53 0.18 -10.83 -4.31
C GLY A 53 -0.05 -12.19 -4.96
N ASP A 54 -0.56 -13.14 -4.18
CA ASP A 54 -0.66 -14.55 -4.60
C ASP A 54 -1.87 -14.85 -5.49
N LEU A 55 -2.92 -14.02 -5.42
CA LEU A 55 -4.11 -14.12 -6.28
C LEU A 55 -3.99 -13.27 -7.56
N GLY A 56 -4.32 -13.89 -8.69
CA GLY A 56 -4.25 -13.27 -10.02
C GLY A 56 -2.84 -13.31 -10.65
N GLY A 57 -2.57 -12.38 -11.58
CA GLY A 57 -1.29 -12.27 -12.30
C GLY A 57 -1.34 -12.64 -13.79
N ASN A 58 -0.20 -12.51 -14.47
CA ASN A 58 -0.02 -12.95 -15.86
C ASN A 58 0.88 -14.20 -15.90
N ALA A 59 1.31 -14.58 -17.11
CA ALA A 59 2.02 -15.82 -17.37
C ALA A 59 3.35 -15.95 -16.60
N GLY A 60 3.60 -17.13 -16.01
CA GLY A 60 4.79 -17.51 -15.24
C GLY A 60 4.51 -17.87 -13.77
N LYS A 61 5.57 -18.04 -12.98
CA LYS A 61 5.48 -18.12 -11.50
C LYS A 61 5.07 -16.74 -10.98
N GLY A 62 4.02 -16.66 -10.15
CA GLY A 62 3.57 -15.41 -9.52
C GLY A 62 4.75 -14.70 -8.86
N LYS A 63 5.04 -13.49 -9.31
CA LYS A 63 6.12 -12.65 -8.78
C LYS A 63 5.58 -11.25 -8.58
N ASN A 64 6.06 -10.56 -7.54
CA ASN A 64 5.76 -9.15 -7.28
C ASN A 64 6.43 -8.23 -8.31
N ASN A 65 6.07 -8.34 -9.59
CA ASN A 65 6.65 -7.59 -10.67
C ASN A 65 5.56 -7.02 -11.58
N LEU A 66 5.85 -5.90 -12.25
CA LEU A 66 4.91 -5.19 -13.14
C LEU A 66 4.35 -6.08 -14.27
N LYS A 67 4.94 -7.24 -14.53
CA LYS A 67 4.47 -8.22 -15.52
C LYS A 67 3.17 -8.89 -15.10
N ASP A 68 2.86 -9.01 -13.80
CA ASP A 68 1.66 -9.67 -13.27
C ASP A 68 0.46 -8.72 -13.07
N LEU A 69 0.45 -7.60 -13.82
CA LEU A 69 -0.64 -6.63 -13.78
C LEU A 69 -1.90 -7.13 -14.50
N ASN A 70 -2.96 -7.38 -13.73
CA ASN A 70 -4.32 -7.51 -14.28
C ASN A 70 -4.99 -6.12 -14.34
N LEU A 71 -5.05 -5.54 -15.54
CA LEU A 71 -5.71 -4.25 -15.76
C LEU A 71 -7.24 -4.31 -15.53
N GLU A 72 -7.83 -5.51 -15.51
CA GLU A 72 -9.27 -5.71 -15.26
C GLU A 72 -9.68 -5.45 -13.80
N PHE A 73 -8.75 -5.61 -12.85
CA PHE A 73 -8.98 -5.30 -11.42
C PHE A 73 -8.59 -3.88 -11.02
N THR A 74 -8.41 -3.00 -12.00
CA THR A 74 -8.09 -1.60 -11.74
C THR A 74 -9.24 -0.91 -11.00
N LYS A 75 -9.10 -0.72 -9.70
CA LYS A 75 -10.06 0.06 -8.91
C LYS A 75 -9.50 1.43 -8.57
N LEU A 76 -10.42 2.36 -8.35
CA LEU A 76 -10.09 3.74 -8.01
C LEU A 76 -9.74 3.86 -6.53
N MET A 77 -8.54 4.36 -6.25
CA MET A 77 -8.16 4.93 -4.97
C MET A 77 -8.55 6.40 -4.94
N LYS A 78 -9.02 6.86 -3.78
CA LYS A 78 -9.30 8.26 -3.49
C LYS A 78 -8.70 8.65 -2.16
N GLY A 79 -8.23 9.89 -2.03
CA GLY A 79 -7.64 10.37 -0.80
C GLY A 79 -7.47 11.87 -0.79
N ALA A 80 -7.00 12.37 0.35
CA ALA A 80 -6.63 13.76 0.55
C ALA A 80 -5.25 13.82 1.20
N TYR A 81 -4.56 14.93 1.00
CA TYR A 81 -3.26 15.16 1.60
C TYR A 81 -3.09 16.61 2.01
N ILE A 82 -2.18 16.80 2.96
CA ILE A 82 -1.60 18.08 3.32
C ILE A 82 -0.08 17.94 3.30
N THR A 83 0.59 18.89 2.67
CA THR A 83 2.05 18.95 2.61
C THR A 83 2.52 20.29 3.14
N MET A 84 3.46 20.23 4.08
CA MET A 84 4.21 21.38 4.55
C MET A 84 5.55 21.42 3.82
N TYR A 85 5.95 22.58 3.31
CA TYR A 85 7.24 22.78 2.64
C TYR A 85 8.11 23.69 3.50
N PRO A 86 9.00 23.14 4.34
CA PRO A 86 9.98 23.93 5.10
C PRO A 86 10.97 24.66 4.20
N ASN A 87 11.32 24.07 3.05
CA ASN A 87 12.22 24.61 2.04
C ASN A 87 11.67 24.27 0.64
N LYS A 88 12.11 25.02 -0.38
CA LYS A 88 11.71 24.76 -1.79
C LYS A 88 11.98 23.34 -2.33
N TRP A 89 12.89 22.60 -1.72
CA TRP A 89 13.32 21.27 -2.18
C TRP A 89 12.83 20.10 -1.30
N VAL A 90 12.18 20.36 -0.15
CA VAL A 90 11.66 19.34 0.77
C VAL A 90 10.19 19.61 1.11
N GLY A 91 9.36 18.59 0.98
CA GLY A 91 7.99 18.56 1.50
C GLY A 91 7.82 17.48 2.57
N LEU A 92 7.08 17.79 3.63
CA LEU A 92 6.60 16.84 4.62
C LEU A 92 5.10 16.66 4.40
N ARG A 93 4.71 15.47 3.92
CA ARG A 93 3.33 15.14 3.55
C ARG A 93 2.69 14.25 4.60
N LEU A 94 1.45 14.56 4.93
CA LEU A 94 0.51 13.65 5.59
C LEU A 94 -0.66 13.40 4.64
N ALA A 95 -0.99 12.14 4.38
CA ALA A 95 -2.08 11.77 3.48
C ALA A 95 -2.96 10.68 4.09
N ALA A 96 -4.24 10.71 3.74
CA ALA A 96 -5.21 9.67 4.06
C ALA A 96 -5.88 9.21 2.77
N SER A 97 -6.04 7.90 2.60
CA SER A 97 -6.61 7.31 1.38
C SER A 97 -7.46 6.09 1.65
N LEU A 98 -8.46 5.91 0.80
CA LEU A 98 -9.26 4.71 0.65
C LEU A 98 -8.95 4.07 -0.70
N THR A 99 -8.41 2.87 -0.65
CA THR A 99 -8.01 2.06 -1.81
C THR A 99 -8.87 0.81 -1.86
N TYR A 100 -9.29 0.43 -3.05
CA TYR A 100 -9.99 -0.84 -3.28
C TYR A 100 -9.02 -1.77 -4.00
N LEU A 101 -8.88 -3.00 -3.50
CA LEU A 101 -8.05 -4.04 -4.11
C LEU A 101 -8.92 -5.26 -4.39
N GLU A 102 -8.68 -5.91 -5.51
CA GLU A 102 -9.38 -7.12 -5.94
C GLU A 102 -8.39 -8.02 -6.68
N GLY A 103 -8.60 -9.33 -6.59
CA GLY A 103 -7.91 -10.33 -7.40
C GLY A 103 -8.78 -11.58 -7.56
N ASP A 104 -8.69 -12.20 -8.72
CA ASP A 104 -9.44 -13.40 -9.07
C ASP A 104 -8.52 -14.33 -9.88
N ASP A 105 -8.36 -15.57 -9.41
CA ASP A 105 -7.58 -16.61 -10.10
C ASP A 105 -8.25 -17.06 -11.40
N ALA A 106 -9.58 -16.90 -11.53
CA ALA A 106 -10.31 -17.33 -12.72
C ALA A 106 -9.92 -16.54 -13.98
N THR A 107 -9.48 -15.29 -13.78
CA THR A 107 -9.15 -14.33 -14.85
C THR A 107 -7.72 -14.49 -15.38
N ILE A 108 -6.91 -15.40 -14.81
CA ILE A 108 -5.52 -15.60 -15.25
C ILE A 108 -5.46 -16.15 -16.69
N ASN A 109 -4.57 -15.55 -17.50
CA ASN A 109 -4.27 -16.03 -18.84
C ASN A 109 -3.40 -17.29 -18.78
N THR A 110 -3.91 -18.40 -19.31
CA THR A 110 -3.29 -19.72 -19.21
C THR A 110 -2.35 -19.98 -20.38
N ASN A 111 -1.14 -19.42 -20.31
CA ASN A 111 -0.07 -19.72 -21.28
C ASN A 111 0.95 -20.75 -20.74
N GLY A 112 0.78 -21.24 -19.51
CA GLY A 112 1.66 -22.22 -18.86
C GLY A 112 0.97 -23.05 -17.77
N ILE A 113 1.75 -23.95 -17.14
CA ILE A 113 1.28 -24.94 -16.16
C ILE A 113 1.06 -24.31 -14.77
N ASP A 114 1.89 -23.36 -14.35
CA ASP A 114 1.79 -22.68 -13.04
C ASP A 114 0.52 -21.80 -12.96
N GLU A 115 0.08 -21.28 -14.10
CA GLU A 115 -1.16 -20.52 -14.28
C GLU A 115 -2.40 -21.43 -14.19
N LEU A 116 -2.30 -22.64 -14.74
CA LEU A 116 -3.37 -23.64 -14.64
C LEU A 116 -3.60 -24.07 -13.19
N TRP A 117 -2.55 -24.15 -12.35
CA TRP A 117 -2.70 -24.46 -10.92
C TRP A 117 -3.43 -23.36 -10.16
N ARG A 118 -3.09 -22.09 -10.41
CA ARG A 118 -3.79 -20.93 -9.81
C ARG A 118 -5.24 -20.88 -10.29
N LYS A 119 -5.47 -21.04 -11.59
CA LYS A 119 -6.83 -21.08 -12.15
C LYS A 119 -7.65 -22.25 -11.61
N GLN A 120 -7.03 -23.40 -11.35
CA GLN A 120 -7.66 -24.53 -10.68
C GLN A 120 -8.03 -24.21 -9.23
N ARG A 121 -7.20 -23.48 -8.48
CA ARG A 121 -7.50 -23.02 -7.12
C ARG A 121 -8.73 -22.10 -7.09
N ASN A 122 -8.91 -21.25 -8.11
CA ASN A 122 -10.14 -20.50 -8.36
C ASN A 122 -10.61 -19.68 -7.15
N LEU A 123 -9.66 -19.08 -6.43
CA LEU A 123 -9.94 -18.16 -5.34
C LEU A 123 -10.09 -16.73 -5.88
N ASP A 124 -10.92 -15.98 -5.18
CA ASP A 124 -11.18 -14.57 -5.45
C ASP A 124 -11.27 -13.82 -4.13
N PHE A 125 -10.76 -12.59 -4.15
CA PHE A 125 -10.82 -11.70 -3.01
C PHE A 125 -11.09 -10.25 -3.43
N ARG A 126 -11.68 -9.51 -2.50
CA ARG A 126 -11.70 -8.05 -2.53
C ARG A 126 -11.44 -7.51 -1.14
N THR A 127 -10.85 -6.32 -1.05
CA THR A 127 -10.61 -5.67 0.22
C THR A 127 -10.62 -4.15 0.08
N ASN A 128 -11.16 -3.48 1.09
CA ASN A 128 -11.09 -2.04 1.24
C ASN A 128 -9.92 -1.72 2.17
N VAL A 129 -8.96 -0.94 1.69
CA VAL A 129 -7.78 -0.53 2.43
C VAL A 129 -7.89 0.94 2.78
N TRP A 130 -8.05 1.22 4.07
CA TRP A 130 -7.93 2.56 4.64
C TRP A 130 -6.48 2.78 5.04
N GLU A 131 -5.87 3.86 4.61
CA GLU A 131 -4.46 4.14 4.87
C GLU A 131 -4.26 5.58 5.31
N VAL A 132 -3.44 5.76 6.34
CA VAL A 132 -2.88 7.06 6.73
C VAL A 132 -1.37 6.95 6.64
N ASN A 133 -0.73 7.87 5.94
CA ASN A 133 0.71 7.83 5.71
C ASN A 133 1.38 9.20 5.85
N GLY A 134 2.61 9.16 6.35
CA GLY A 134 3.53 10.29 6.38
C GLY A 134 4.68 10.04 5.40
N ALA A 135 5.02 11.05 4.60
CA ALA A 135 6.07 10.94 3.59
C ALA A 135 6.92 12.20 3.50
N VAL A 136 8.17 12.03 3.09
CA VAL A 136 9.06 13.13 2.70
C VAL A 136 9.10 13.18 1.18
N GLU A 137 8.80 14.33 0.60
CA GLU A 137 8.94 14.64 -0.82
C GLU A 137 10.25 15.39 -1.03
N ILE A 138 11.08 14.95 -1.98
CA ILE A 138 12.36 15.59 -2.32
C ILE A 138 12.27 16.05 -3.77
N PHE A 139 12.57 17.32 -4.04
CA PHE A 139 12.53 17.93 -5.37
C PHE A 139 13.96 18.28 -5.84
N PRO A 140 14.68 17.37 -6.52
CA PRO A 140 16.06 17.59 -6.91
C PRO A 140 16.27 18.85 -7.76
N THR A 141 15.33 19.17 -8.65
CA THR A 141 15.41 20.35 -9.51
C THR A 141 15.37 21.66 -8.72
N MET A 142 14.79 21.67 -7.53
CA MET A 142 14.71 22.85 -6.66
C MET A 142 15.96 23.03 -5.79
N ILE A 143 16.84 22.02 -5.71
CA ILE A 143 18.13 22.12 -5.01
C ILE A 143 19.08 23.03 -5.79
N PHE A 144 19.08 22.91 -7.13
CA PHE A 144 19.98 23.64 -8.03
C PHE A 144 19.39 24.95 -8.59
N SER A 145 18.08 25.18 -8.40
CA SER A 145 17.41 26.40 -8.84
C SER A 145 17.70 27.53 -7.86
N ASN A 146 18.64 28.42 -8.21
CA ASN A 146 19.04 29.56 -7.38
C ASN A 146 18.29 30.86 -7.70
N ASP A 147 17.49 30.88 -8.77
CA ASP A 147 16.73 32.06 -9.19
C ASP A 147 15.29 32.01 -8.63
N PRO A 148 14.92 32.90 -7.69
CA PRO A 148 13.56 32.97 -7.15
C PRO A 148 12.51 33.44 -8.16
N GLU A 149 12.91 34.16 -9.22
CA GLU A 149 11.99 34.71 -10.22
C GLU A 149 11.61 33.66 -11.29
N ASN A 150 12.50 32.69 -11.54
CA ASN A 150 12.31 31.66 -12.57
C ASN A 150 12.29 30.22 -11.99
N GLU A 151 11.46 29.98 -10.97
CA GLU A 151 11.25 28.61 -10.50
C GLU A 151 10.57 27.75 -11.57
N PRO A 152 11.08 26.54 -11.88
CA PRO A 152 10.45 25.68 -12.88
C PRO A 152 9.03 25.28 -12.46
N ARG A 153 8.09 25.40 -13.39
CA ARG A 153 6.68 24.99 -13.18
C ARG A 153 6.53 23.48 -13.07
N LEU A 154 7.33 22.72 -13.83
CA LEU A 154 7.39 21.26 -13.73
C LEU A 154 8.47 20.87 -12.72
N ARG A 155 8.10 20.11 -11.70
CA ARG A 155 8.96 19.68 -10.61
C ARG A 155 8.85 18.17 -10.42
N PRO A 156 9.80 17.40 -10.95
CA PRO A 156 9.96 16.01 -10.59
C PRO A 156 10.33 15.88 -9.11
N TYR A 157 9.79 14.87 -8.45
CA TYR A 157 10.10 14.57 -7.06
C TYR A 157 10.15 13.07 -6.80
N GLY A 158 11.01 12.69 -5.86
CA GLY A 158 10.96 11.39 -5.21
C GLY A 158 10.21 11.51 -3.89
N LEU A 159 9.62 10.40 -3.44
CA LEU A 159 9.04 10.34 -2.10
C LEU A 159 9.38 9.02 -1.40
N ILE A 160 9.48 9.09 -0.08
CA ILE A 160 9.63 7.93 0.80
C ILE A 160 8.91 8.20 2.12
N GLY A 161 8.29 7.18 2.69
CA GLY A 161 7.52 7.33 3.91
C GLY A 161 7.07 6.02 4.50
N ALA A 162 6.26 6.14 5.54
CA ALA A 162 5.64 5.01 6.20
C ALA A 162 4.17 5.34 6.49
N GLY A 163 3.35 4.31 6.54
CA GLY A 163 1.94 4.43 6.82
C GLY A 163 1.41 3.30 7.68
N VAL A 164 0.21 3.52 8.19
CA VAL A 164 -0.61 2.50 8.82
C VAL A 164 -1.82 2.29 7.93
N PHE A 165 -2.13 1.04 7.63
CA PHE A 165 -3.28 0.67 6.83
C PHE A 165 -4.15 -0.35 7.57
N HIS A 166 -5.45 -0.25 7.35
CA HIS A 166 -6.46 -1.18 7.83
C HIS A 166 -7.17 -1.80 6.63
N PHE A 167 -7.21 -3.13 6.58
CA PHE A 167 -7.82 -3.89 5.48
C PHE A 167 -8.75 -4.97 6.04
N ASN A 168 -9.71 -5.44 5.24
CA ASN A 168 -10.58 -6.55 5.60
C ASN A 168 -10.85 -7.40 4.35
N PRO A 169 -10.13 -8.53 4.18
CA PRO A 169 -10.27 -9.36 2.99
C PRO A 169 -11.62 -10.07 2.99
N GLN A 170 -12.27 -10.06 1.83
CA GLN A 170 -13.55 -10.72 1.59
C GLN A 170 -13.42 -11.67 0.41
N GLY A 171 -14.06 -12.84 0.47
CA GLY A 171 -14.15 -13.78 -0.66
C GLY A 171 -15.59 -13.98 -1.10
N SER A 172 -15.80 -14.25 -2.40
CA SER A 172 -17.17 -14.42 -2.92
C SER A 172 -17.65 -15.88 -2.96
N LEU A 173 -18.95 -16.08 -2.86
CA LEU A 173 -19.63 -17.31 -3.27
C LEU A 173 -20.69 -16.96 -4.30
N LYS A 174 -20.84 -17.80 -5.32
CA LYS A 174 -21.93 -17.70 -6.28
C LYS A 174 -23.23 -18.20 -5.63
N ALA A 175 -24.22 -17.33 -5.56
CA ALA A 175 -25.58 -17.66 -5.16
C ALA A 175 -26.31 -18.45 -6.27
N ALA A 176 -27.45 -19.06 -5.92
CA ALA A 176 -28.23 -19.88 -6.85
C ALA A 176 -28.74 -19.09 -8.07
N ASN A 177 -28.89 -17.76 -7.95
CA ASN A 177 -29.28 -16.85 -9.03
C ASN A 177 -28.08 -16.38 -9.90
N GLY A 178 -26.86 -16.80 -9.58
CA GLY A 178 -25.63 -16.41 -10.28
C GLY A 178 -24.89 -15.22 -9.65
N ASP A 179 -25.46 -14.54 -8.65
CA ASP A 179 -24.82 -13.37 -8.04
C ASP A 179 -23.65 -13.74 -7.12
N LYS A 180 -22.59 -12.92 -7.10
CA LYS A 180 -21.46 -13.05 -6.16
C LYS A 180 -21.82 -12.40 -4.82
N ILE A 181 -21.97 -13.19 -3.76
CA ILE A 181 -22.11 -12.71 -2.37
C ILE A 181 -20.75 -12.75 -1.69
N TRP A 182 -20.35 -11.66 -1.03
CA TRP A 182 -19.03 -11.51 -0.42
C TRP A 182 -19.08 -11.63 1.10
N TYR A 183 -18.11 -12.36 1.68
CA TYR A 183 -18.04 -12.63 3.11
C TYR A 183 -16.65 -12.31 3.65
N ASP A 184 -16.59 -11.76 4.86
CA ASP A 184 -15.33 -11.44 5.56
C ASP A 184 -14.54 -12.72 5.86
N LEU A 185 -13.31 -12.80 5.36
CA LEU A 185 -12.49 -14.01 5.47
C LEU A 185 -11.76 -14.12 6.82
N HIS A 186 -11.37 -12.98 7.41
CA HIS A 186 -10.60 -12.95 8.66
C HIS A 186 -11.26 -13.73 9.81
N LYS A 187 -12.58 -13.62 9.93
CA LYS A 187 -13.35 -14.32 10.98
C LYS A 187 -13.47 -15.82 10.72
N LEU A 188 -13.36 -16.23 9.45
CA LEU A 188 -13.56 -17.60 9.00
C LEU A 188 -12.31 -18.47 9.11
N ARG A 189 -11.15 -17.88 9.47
CA ARG A 189 -9.92 -18.60 9.77
C ARG A 189 -9.54 -19.64 8.70
N THR A 190 -9.65 -19.24 7.42
CA THR A 190 -9.57 -20.10 6.22
C THR A 190 -8.29 -20.95 6.12
N GLU A 191 -7.19 -20.54 6.74
CA GLU A 191 -5.92 -21.28 6.80
C GLU A 191 -5.61 -21.82 8.21
N GLY A 192 -6.63 -21.94 9.05
CA GLY A 192 -6.49 -22.47 10.41
C GLY A 192 -5.96 -21.45 11.43
N GLN A 193 -6.13 -20.16 11.17
CA GLN A 193 -5.58 -19.11 12.02
C GLN A 193 -6.09 -19.25 13.47
N GLY A 194 -5.16 -19.49 14.40
CA GLY A 194 -5.47 -19.63 15.83
C GLY A 194 -6.12 -20.97 16.21
N MET A 195 -6.01 -22.00 15.37
CA MET A 195 -6.37 -23.38 15.70
C MET A 195 -5.16 -24.12 16.27
N ALA A 196 -5.37 -24.96 17.29
CA ALA A 196 -4.29 -25.70 17.95
C ALA A 196 -3.63 -26.72 17.02
N GLU A 197 -4.38 -27.26 16.06
CA GLU A 197 -3.91 -28.18 15.02
C GLU A 197 -2.90 -27.52 14.06
N TYR A 198 -2.93 -26.19 13.95
CA TYR A 198 -2.11 -25.41 13.04
C TYR A 198 -1.31 -24.33 13.80
N PRO A 199 -0.35 -24.71 14.65
CA PRO A 199 0.39 -23.76 15.50
C PRO A 199 1.23 -22.74 14.70
N TYR A 200 1.49 -23.06 13.42
CA TYR A 200 2.18 -22.20 12.48
C TYR A 200 1.25 -21.13 11.85
N SER A 201 -0.07 -21.33 11.88
CA SER A 201 -1.08 -20.41 11.36
C SER A 201 -1.61 -19.50 12.48
N LYS A 202 -0.98 -18.33 12.61
CA LYS A 202 -1.35 -17.36 13.65
C LYS A 202 -2.42 -16.39 13.14
N PRO A 203 -3.36 -15.94 13.99
CA PRO A 203 -4.27 -14.86 13.64
C PRO A 203 -3.51 -13.61 13.19
N TYR A 204 -3.79 -13.16 11.97
CA TYR A 204 -3.24 -11.91 11.46
C TYR A 204 -4.05 -10.71 11.95
N GLN A 205 -3.40 -9.55 11.96
CA GLN A 205 -4.03 -8.28 12.32
C GLN A 205 -4.51 -7.56 11.06
N LEU A 206 -5.70 -6.98 11.13
CA LEU A 206 -6.29 -6.17 10.06
C LEU A 206 -5.64 -4.79 9.92
N THR A 207 -5.02 -4.29 11.00
CA THR A 207 -4.29 -3.01 11.00
C THR A 207 -2.79 -3.27 11.05
N GLN A 208 -2.06 -2.72 10.09
CA GLN A 208 -0.63 -2.99 9.93
C GLN A 208 0.13 -1.77 9.40
N MET A 209 1.46 -1.85 9.46
CA MET A 209 2.34 -0.82 8.93
C MET A 209 2.77 -1.16 7.50
N ASN A 210 2.96 -0.14 6.68
CA ASN A 210 3.61 -0.25 5.37
C ASN A 210 4.73 0.78 5.23
N VAL A 211 5.66 0.48 4.31
CA VAL A 211 6.65 1.45 3.83
C VAL A 211 6.26 1.80 2.41
N LEU A 212 6.20 3.10 2.13
CA LEU A 212 5.86 3.60 0.81
C LEU A 212 7.04 4.34 0.22
N TYR A 213 7.19 4.21 -1.09
CA TYR A 213 8.17 4.97 -1.85
C TYR A 213 7.70 5.10 -3.29
N GLY A 214 8.24 6.11 -3.97
CA GLY A 214 7.82 6.38 -5.32
C GLY A 214 8.38 7.67 -5.85
N GLY A 215 7.75 8.16 -6.90
CA GLY A 215 8.13 9.40 -7.54
C GLY A 215 6.98 9.96 -8.33
N GLY A 216 7.03 11.26 -8.57
CA GLY A 216 6.00 11.96 -9.30
C GLY A 216 6.50 13.19 -10.02
N LEU A 217 5.60 13.75 -10.81
CA LEU A 217 5.75 15.01 -11.50
C LEU A 217 4.68 15.95 -10.95
N LYS A 218 5.09 17.12 -10.47
CA LYS A 218 4.19 18.20 -10.07
C LYS A 218 4.28 19.34 -11.09
N TYR A 219 3.15 19.84 -11.57
CA TYR A 219 3.07 20.96 -12.49
C TYR A 219 2.21 22.08 -11.90
N TYR A 220 2.79 23.28 -11.78
CA TYR A 220 2.06 24.48 -11.32
C TYR A 220 1.30 25.12 -12.49
N LEU A 221 -0.03 25.02 -12.46
CA LEU A 221 -0.93 25.72 -13.39
C LEU A 221 -0.98 27.22 -13.07
N SER A 222 -0.87 27.56 -11.79
CA SER A 222 -0.82 28.91 -11.26
C SER A 222 -0.06 28.92 -9.93
N ASP A 223 0.11 30.09 -9.32
CA ASP A 223 0.74 30.20 -8.00
C ASP A 223 -0.03 29.48 -6.88
N ARG A 224 -1.33 29.22 -7.12
CA ARG A 224 -2.24 28.52 -6.19
C ARG A 224 -2.45 27.06 -6.52
N VAL A 225 -2.67 26.75 -7.79
CA VAL A 225 -3.16 25.45 -8.21
C VAL A 225 -2.04 24.69 -8.88
N ASN A 226 -1.81 23.48 -8.42
CA ASN A 226 -0.94 22.52 -9.08
C ASN A 226 -1.68 21.22 -9.35
N ILE A 227 -1.20 20.52 -10.36
CA ILE A 227 -1.61 19.17 -10.69
C ILE A 227 -0.38 18.28 -10.65
N GLY A 228 -0.57 16.98 -10.50
CA GLY A 228 0.54 16.05 -10.56
C GLY A 228 0.15 14.64 -10.92
N ALA A 229 1.14 13.87 -11.34
CA ALA A 229 1.08 12.43 -11.48
C ALA A 229 2.11 11.82 -10.53
N GLU A 230 1.73 10.80 -9.77
CA GLU A 230 2.58 10.15 -8.77
C GLU A 230 2.45 8.63 -8.92
N PHE A 231 3.58 7.94 -9.03
CA PHE A 231 3.66 6.50 -8.84
C PHE A 231 3.99 6.23 -7.39
N LEU A 232 3.17 5.44 -6.71
CA LEU A 232 3.31 5.13 -5.29
C LEU A 232 3.31 3.62 -5.07
N TYR A 233 4.47 3.07 -4.72
CA TYR A 233 4.62 1.68 -4.36
C TYR A 233 4.55 1.50 -2.84
N ARG A 234 3.80 0.51 -2.38
CA ARG A 234 3.64 0.20 -0.96
C ARG A 234 4.09 -1.22 -0.68
N LYS A 235 5.17 -1.31 0.07
CA LYS A 235 5.71 -2.54 0.59
C LYS A 235 5.05 -2.82 1.93
N THR A 236 4.31 -3.92 2.02
CA THR A 236 3.69 -4.35 3.28
C THR A 236 4.53 -5.44 3.95
N PHE A 237 4.17 -5.77 5.19
CA PHE A 237 4.85 -6.80 5.98
C PHE A 237 4.01 -8.05 6.20
N THR A 238 2.88 -8.17 5.51
CA THR A 238 1.93 -9.29 5.58
C THR A 238 1.66 -9.90 4.22
N ASP A 239 1.12 -11.10 4.27
CA ASP A 239 0.78 -11.96 3.14
C ASP A 239 -0.70 -12.35 3.24
N TYR A 240 -1.51 -11.47 3.81
CA TYR A 240 -2.90 -11.76 4.19
C TYR A 240 -3.86 -10.70 3.65
N ILE A 241 -3.39 -9.78 2.79
CA ILE A 241 -4.26 -8.77 2.16
C ILE A 241 -5.31 -9.47 1.29
N ASP A 242 -4.96 -10.61 0.72
CA ASP A 242 -5.82 -11.49 -0.06
C ASP A 242 -6.30 -12.75 0.71
N ASP A 243 -5.92 -12.87 1.99
CA ASP A 243 -6.18 -14.01 2.86
C ASP A 243 -5.56 -15.34 2.38
N VAL A 244 -4.48 -15.30 1.59
CA VAL A 244 -3.80 -16.47 1.02
C VAL A 244 -2.30 -16.40 1.31
N SER A 245 -1.78 -17.27 2.19
CA SER A 245 -0.36 -17.25 2.57
C SER A 245 0.26 -18.63 2.73
N GLN A 246 -0.50 -19.56 3.32
CA GLN A 246 0.08 -20.79 3.87
C GLN A 246 -0.35 -22.04 3.09
N LYS A 247 -0.99 -22.97 3.80
CA LYS A 247 -1.32 -24.31 3.33
C LYS A 247 -2.78 -24.59 3.59
N TYR A 248 -3.34 -25.51 2.81
CA TYR A 248 -4.68 -26.01 3.06
C TYR A 248 -4.74 -26.76 4.40
N ILE A 249 -5.86 -26.59 5.09
CA ILE A 249 -6.18 -27.25 6.36
C ILE A 249 -7.24 -28.33 6.17
N ASP A 250 -7.41 -29.22 7.15
CA ASP A 250 -8.57 -30.11 7.22
C ASP A 250 -9.82 -29.28 7.56
N PRO A 251 -10.82 -29.20 6.66
CA PRO A 251 -12.03 -28.42 6.88
C PRO A 251 -12.88 -28.93 8.05
N ARG A 252 -12.66 -30.16 8.53
CA ARG A 252 -13.33 -30.69 9.73
C ARG A 252 -12.98 -29.88 10.98
N ASN A 253 -11.82 -29.22 10.99
CA ASN A 253 -11.40 -28.39 12.11
C ASN A 253 -12.23 -27.10 12.23
N PHE A 254 -12.87 -26.61 11.16
CA PHE A 254 -13.73 -25.42 11.24
C PHE A 254 -14.86 -25.58 12.27
N ALA A 255 -15.50 -26.75 12.32
CA ALA A 255 -16.61 -27.02 13.24
C ALA A 255 -16.21 -26.98 14.73
N LYS A 256 -14.91 -27.08 15.04
CA LYS A 256 -14.40 -26.98 16.41
C LYS A 256 -14.26 -25.53 16.89
N TYR A 257 -14.03 -24.59 15.97
CA TYR A 257 -13.67 -23.20 16.29
C TYR A 257 -14.70 -22.17 15.82
N LEU A 258 -15.64 -22.55 14.95
CA LEU A 258 -16.65 -21.67 14.37
C LEU A 258 -18.06 -22.21 14.62
N PRO A 259 -19.08 -21.33 14.76
CA PRO A 259 -20.48 -21.74 14.72
C PRO A 259 -20.82 -22.51 13.44
N ALA A 260 -21.85 -23.37 13.49
CA ALA A 260 -22.18 -24.27 12.38
C ALA A 260 -22.37 -23.55 11.02
N GLY A 261 -23.01 -22.38 11.01
CA GLY A 261 -23.18 -21.56 9.80
C GLY A 261 -21.85 -21.05 9.24
N ASP A 262 -20.99 -20.50 10.09
CA ASP A 262 -19.67 -19.98 9.71
C ASP A 262 -18.72 -21.11 9.31
N ALA A 263 -18.79 -22.28 9.94
CA ALA A 263 -17.99 -23.45 9.58
C ALA A 263 -18.33 -23.98 8.18
N ALA A 264 -19.63 -24.02 7.84
CA ALA A 264 -20.10 -24.37 6.50
C ALA A 264 -19.64 -23.34 5.46
N LEU A 265 -19.70 -22.06 5.80
CA LEU A 265 -19.26 -20.95 4.96
C LEU A 265 -17.73 -20.99 4.73
N ALA A 266 -16.94 -21.14 5.80
CA ALA A 266 -15.48 -21.26 5.75
C ALA A 266 -15.06 -22.44 4.86
N SER A 267 -15.73 -23.59 5.01
CA SER A 267 -15.48 -24.80 4.21
C SER A 267 -15.77 -24.62 2.71
N ARG A 268 -16.52 -23.59 2.31
CA ARG A 268 -16.78 -23.26 0.89
C ARG A 268 -15.88 -22.16 0.36
N LEU A 269 -15.39 -21.28 1.24
CA LEU A 269 -14.55 -20.14 0.88
C LEU A 269 -13.05 -20.46 0.92
N TYR A 270 -12.62 -21.38 1.78
CA TYR A 270 -11.19 -21.73 1.94
C TYR A 270 -10.61 -22.40 0.69
N ASP A 271 -11.43 -23.19 -0.01
CA ASP A 271 -11.09 -23.96 -1.19
C ASP A 271 -12.25 -23.95 -2.18
N LYS A 272 -12.02 -23.36 -3.35
CA LYS A 272 -12.98 -23.23 -4.46
C LYS A 272 -12.53 -24.02 -5.69
N THR A 273 -11.70 -25.03 -5.46
CA THR A 273 -11.00 -25.74 -6.51
C THR A 273 -11.93 -26.32 -7.56
N ILE A 274 -11.55 -26.13 -8.81
CA ILE A 274 -12.20 -26.70 -9.99
C ILE A 274 -11.23 -27.64 -10.69
N GLY A 275 -11.63 -28.88 -10.94
CA GLY A 275 -10.76 -29.90 -11.53
C GLY A 275 -10.40 -29.64 -12.99
N ILE A 276 -9.44 -28.75 -13.25
CA ILE A 276 -8.91 -28.42 -14.59
C ILE A 276 -7.73 -29.34 -14.94
N ILE A 277 -6.69 -29.37 -14.10
CA ILE A 277 -5.51 -30.23 -14.26
C ILE A 277 -5.83 -31.65 -13.80
N TYR A 278 -6.59 -31.77 -12.71
CA TYR A 278 -7.06 -33.05 -12.19
C TYR A 278 -8.59 -33.13 -12.30
N PRO A 279 -9.13 -33.71 -13.38
CA PRO A 279 -10.56 -33.88 -13.57
C PRO A 279 -11.21 -34.58 -12.37
N GLY A 280 -12.30 -34.02 -11.87
CA GLY A 280 -13.01 -34.56 -10.69
C GLY A 280 -12.41 -34.16 -9.34
N MET A 281 -11.30 -33.42 -9.30
CA MET A 281 -10.80 -32.84 -8.06
C MET A 281 -11.77 -31.74 -7.58
N THR A 282 -12.27 -31.92 -6.35
CA THR A 282 -13.15 -30.95 -5.69
C THR A 282 -12.48 -30.22 -4.54
N ARG A 283 -11.34 -30.74 -4.04
CA ARG A 283 -10.59 -30.19 -2.91
C ARG A 283 -9.11 -30.54 -2.96
N TRP A 284 -8.30 -29.67 -2.37
CA TRP A 284 -6.90 -29.93 -2.10
C TRP A 284 -6.70 -30.74 -0.81
N PRO A 285 -5.73 -31.69 -0.80
CA PRO A 285 -5.32 -32.36 0.43
C PRO A 285 -4.75 -31.37 1.46
N GLU A 286 -4.94 -31.67 2.74
CA GLU A 286 -4.30 -30.93 3.83
C GLU A 286 -2.77 -30.86 3.66
N GLY A 287 -2.19 -29.71 4.00
CA GLY A 287 -0.75 -29.49 3.96
C GLY A 287 -0.20 -29.13 2.57
N THR A 288 -1.02 -29.17 1.52
CA THR A 288 -0.67 -28.65 0.20
C THR A 288 -0.59 -27.13 0.21
N GLN A 289 0.20 -26.56 -0.69
CA GLN A 289 0.44 -25.12 -0.76
C GLN A 289 -0.83 -24.37 -1.18
N ARG A 290 -1.25 -23.39 -0.39
CA ARG A 290 -2.37 -22.49 -0.69
C ARG A 290 -1.88 -21.10 -1.13
N GLY A 291 -0.87 -20.55 -0.46
CA GLY A 291 -0.16 -19.31 -0.80
C GLY A 291 1.37 -19.47 -0.78
N ASP A 292 2.11 -18.39 -0.94
CA ASP A 292 3.57 -18.34 -0.93
C ASP A 292 4.14 -17.49 0.21
N LEU A 293 4.37 -18.16 1.34
CA LEU A 293 5.10 -17.67 2.53
C LEU A 293 6.39 -16.86 2.28
N LYS A 294 7.03 -17.00 1.12
CA LYS A 294 8.31 -16.31 0.82
C LYS A 294 8.08 -14.90 0.29
N ASN A 295 6.96 -14.66 -0.37
CA ASN A 295 6.59 -13.36 -0.87
C ASN A 295 5.63 -12.71 0.13
N LYS A 296 5.52 -11.39 0.05
CA LYS A 296 4.59 -10.63 0.87
C LYS A 296 3.76 -9.79 -0.06
N ASP A 297 2.52 -9.55 0.31
CA ASP A 297 1.64 -8.72 -0.48
C ASP A 297 2.18 -7.31 -0.64
N THR A 298 2.11 -6.84 -1.87
CA THR A 298 2.45 -5.46 -2.21
C THR A 298 1.38 -4.89 -3.11
N TYR A 299 1.23 -3.58 -3.11
CA TYR A 299 0.35 -2.92 -4.05
C TYR A 299 0.93 -1.58 -4.43
N PHE A 300 0.57 -1.11 -5.61
CA PHE A 300 0.99 0.19 -6.08
C PHE A 300 -0.17 0.95 -6.69
N SER A 301 -0.04 2.27 -6.72
CA SER A 301 -1.04 3.18 -7.28
C SER A 301 -0.38 4.11 -8.27
N VAL A 302 -1.11 4.46 -9.32
CA VAL A 302 -0.80 5.62 -10.15
C VAL A 302 -1.83 6.69 -9.79
N ILE A 303 -1.36 7.83 -9.31
CA ILE A 303 -2.19 8.84 -8.65
C ILE A 303 -2.11 10.13 -9.45
N ALA A 304 -3.27 10.63 -9.85
CA ALA A 304 -3.44 12.02 -10.24
C ALA A 304 -3.73 12.86 -8.99
N LYS A 305 -3.06 14.01 -8.89
CA LYS A 305 -3.12 14.92 -7.75
C LYS A 305 -3.62 16.27 -8.22
N VAL A 306 -4.47 16.89 -7.40
CA VAL A 306 -4.81 18.31 -7.52
C VAL A 306 -4.53 18.96 -6.17
N GLY A 307 -3.63 19.94 -6.16
CA GLY A 307 -3.14 20.62 -4.97
C GLY A 307 -3.45 22.11 -4.99
N PHE A 308 -3.82 22.63 -3.83
CA PHE A 308 -4.05 24.04 -3.57
C PHE A 308 -3.05 24.54 -2.52
N ARG A 309 -2.20 25.48 -2.92
CA ARG A 309 -1.28 26.15 -2.02
C ARG A 309 -2.05 27.11 -1.11
N LEU A 310 -1.84 26.97 0.19
CA LEU A 310 -2.45 27.75 1.25
C LEU A 310 -1.51 28.90 1.67
N GLY A 311 -2.11 30.01 2.13
CA GLY A 311 -1.38 31.19 2.61
C GLY A 311 -1.35 32.38 1.64
N PRO A 312 -0.78 33.52 2.08
CA PRO A 312 -0.64 34.70 1.25
C PRO A 312 0.44 34.49 0.19
N ILE A 313 0.04 34.61 -1.08
CA ILE A 313 0.93 34.50 -2.26
C ILE A 313 1.55 35.85 -2.61
N TYR A 314 0.86 36.92 -2.26
CA TYR A 314 1.30 38.29 -2.45
C TYR A 314 1.57 38.90 -1.09
N GLU A 315 2.70 39.61 -0.96
CA GLU A 315 3.10 40.26 0.28
C GLU A 315 2.17 41.42 0.68
N SER A 316 1.41 41.96 -0.27
CA SER A 316 0.45 43.05 -0.03
C SER A 316 -0.83 42.91 -0.87
N SER A 317 -1.89 43.59 -0.44
CA SER A 317 -3.13 43.75 -1.22
C SER A 317 -2.88 44.46 -2.57
N PHE A 318 -1.88 45.35 -2.61
CA PHE A 318 -1.42 46.04 -3.81
C PHE A 318 -0.81 45.07 -4.82
N ALA A 319 0.13 44.20 -4.41
CA ALA A 319 0.74 43.20 -5.29
C ALA A 319 -0.30 42.21 -5.86
N ARG A 320 -1.33 41.88 -5.08
CA ARG A 320 -2.47 41.07 -5.54
C ARG A 320 -3.32 41.79 -6.60
N SER A 321 -3.50 43.10 -6.47
CA SER A 321 -4.22 43.93 -7.44
C SER A 321 -3.41 44.13 -8.72
N ALA A 322 -2.11 44.36 -8.60
CA ALA A 322 -1.18 44.50 -9.72
C ALA A 322 -1.07 43.21 -10.54
N ALA A 323 -1.00 42.04 -9.91
CA ALA A 323 -0.98 40.75 -10.62
C ALA A 323 -2.29 40.40 -11.33
N ARG A 324 -3.40 41.07 -10.98
CA ARG A 324 -4.70 40.94 -11.68
C ARG A 324 -4.88 41.97 -12.80
N GLN A 325 -4.01 42.98 -12.88
CA GLN A 325 -4.06 43.96 -13.96
C GLN A 325 -3.45 43.37 -15.23
N THR A 326 -4.23 43.35 -16.30
CA THR A 326 -3.79 42.99 -17.66
C THR A 326 -3.21 44.18 -18.43
N ARG A 327 -3.17 45.37 -17.82
CA ARG A 327 -2.59 46.58 -18.40
C ARG A 327 -1.21 46.83 -17.80
N CYS A 328 -0.22 47.07 -18.65
CA CYS A 328 1.10 47.51 -18.21
C CYS A 328 0.97 48.81 -17.40
N PRO A 329 1.77 48.99 -16.33
CA PRO A 329 1.80 50.26 -15.61
C PRO A 329 2.22 51.36 -16.58
N SER A 330 1.42 52.42 -16.71
CA SER A 330 1.88 53.63 -17.40
C SER A 330 2.90 54.31 -16.50
N VAL A 331 4.16 54.28 -16.91
CA VAL A 331 5.20 55.10 -16.29
C VAL A 331 4.91 56.53 -16.73
N TYR A 332 4.40 57.35 -15.81
CA TYR A 332 4.31 58.80 -15.98
C TYR A 332 5.49 59.47 -15.27
#